data_AF-C8NB16-F1
#
_entry.id   AF-C8NB16-F1
#
_cell.length_a   1.000
_cell.length_b   1.000
_cell.length_c   1.000
_cell.angle_alpha   90.00
_cell.angle_beta   90.00
_cell.angle_gamma   90.00
#
_symmetry.space_group_name_H-M   'P 1'
#
loop_
_entity.id
_entity.type
_entity.pdbx_description
1 polymer ?
#
loop_
_entity_poly.entity_id
_entity_poly.type
_entity_poly.pdbx_seq_one_letter_code
_entity_poly.pdbx_strand_id
1 'polypeptide(L)'
;MIRLNELDRVISRSHDEKMAKYGWIIEADLGEDATNKIEKILEVVKTIIRYNPDSWPDDAAWDNIMPVWIQEKIPKLTPEECQKILNDTPRELWNKLPWEFYSWIDAIRDRAWEWWSYKLDGNIAKFYLISLEIPERINAFEQIIIASGGRIISRIESTP
;
A
#
# COMPACT_ATOMS: atom_id res chain seq x y z
N MET A 1 -23.40 6.79 -16.14
CA MET A 1 -22.44 5.77 -15.63
C MET A 1 -22.03 6.24 -14.25
N ILE A 2 -22.49 5.58 -13.18
CA ILE A 2 -22.16 5.98 -11.81
C ILE A 2 -20.67 5.68 -11.63
N ARG A 3 -19.82 6.72 -11.47
CA ARG A 3 -18.45 6.51 -10.99
C ARG A 3 -18.58 6.01 -9.55
N LEU A 4 -18.36 4.72 -9.32
CA LEU A 4 -18.15 4.20 -7.97
C LEU A 4 -16.97 4.98 -7.36
N ASN A 5 -17.18 5.54 -6.17
CA ASN A 5 -16.08 6.17 -5.44
C ASN A 5 -15.06 5.08 -5.04
N GLU A 6 -13.84 5.47 -4.69
CA GLU A 6 -12.77 4.51 -4.38
C GLU A 6 -13.17 3.53 -3.26
N LEU A 7 -13.82 4.03 -2.21
CA LEU A 7 -14.29 3.23 -1.10
C LEU A 7 -15.30 2.15 -1.55
N ASP A 8 -16.22 2.49 -2.45
CA ASP A 8 -17.19 1.55 -3.02
C ASP A 8 -16.48 0.43 -3.81
N ARG A 9 -15.40 0.75 -4.54
CA ARG A 9 -14.62 -0.26 -5.28
C ARG A 9 -13.92 -1.25 -4.35
N VAL A 10 -13.44 -0.77 -3.21
CA VAL A 10 -12.81 -1.60 -2.18
C VAL A 10 -13.85 -2.44 -1.42
N ILE A 11 -15.03 -1.88 -1.13
CA ILE A 11 -16.14 -2.58 -0.45
C ILE A 11 -16.74 -3.66 -1.34
N SER A 12 -16.99 -3.35 -2.61
CA SER A 12 -17.56 -4.28 -3.59
C SER A 12 -16.60 -5.41 -3.98
N ARG A 13 -15.35 -5.38 -3.50
CA ARG A 13 -14.28 -6.31 -3.89
C ARG A 13 -14.25 -6.44 -5.41
N SER A 14 -14.16 -5.31 -6.12
CA SER A 14 -14.22 -5.37 -7.58
C SER A 14 -13.09 -6.26 -8.11
N HIS A 15 -13.44 -7.22 -8.97
CA HIS A 15 -12.51 -8.13 -9.65
C HIS A 15 -12.35 -7.74 -11.11
N ASP A 16 -12.42 -6.44 -11.40
CA ASP A 16 -12.35 -5.95 -12.77
C ASP A 16 -10.89 -5.93 -13.25
N GLU A 17 -10.60 -6.68 -14.31
CA GLU A 17 -9.28 -6.71 -14.94
C GLU A 17 -9.04 -5.53 -15.88
N LYS A 18 -10.10 -4.79 -16.26
CA LYS A 18 -10.00 -3.65 -17.17
C LYS A 18 -10.02 -2.35 -16.38
N MET A 19 -8.83 -1.80 -16.19
CA MET A 19 -8.67 -0.41 -15.79
C MET A 19 -9.12 0.52 -16.92
N ALA A 20 -10.00 1.48 -16.60
CA ALA A 20 -10.49 2.46 -17.57
C ALA A 20 -9.52 3.63 -17.82
N LYS A 21 -8.36 3.65 -17.15
CA LYS A 21 -7.42 4.77 -17.09
C LYS A 21 -5.99 4.29 -16.90
N TYR A 22 -5.06 5.23 -17.08
CA TYR A 22 -3.65 5.11 -16.69
C TYR A 22 -3.47 4.67 -15.22
N GLY A 23 -2.47 3.85 -14.95
CA GLY A 23 -2.07 3.52 -13.58
C GLY A 23 -1.15 2.31 -13.49
N TRP A 24 -1.26 1.55 -12.40
CA TRP A 24 -0.30 0.53 -12.03
C TRP A 24 -0.95 -0.84 -11.85
N ILE A 25 -0.29 -1.85 -12.38
CA ILE A 25 -0.58 -3.25 -12.12
C ILE A 25 0.58 -3.81 -11.30
N ILE A 26 0.27 -4.27 -10.09
CA ILE A 26 1.25 -4.86 -9.17
C ILE A 26 0.91 -6.32 -8.99
N GLU A 27 1.83 -7.19 -9.39
CA GLU A 27 1.69 -8.62 -9.23
C GLU A 27 2.48 -9.08 -8.02
N ALA A 28 1.84 -9.87 -7.16
CA ALA A 28 2.45 -10.38 -5.94
C ALA A 28 2.09 -11.84 -5.71
N ASP A 29 3.06 -12.58 -5.20
CA ASP A 29 2.88 -13.90 -4.62
C ASP A 29 2.47 -13.76 -3.16
N LEU A 30 1.23 -14.09 -2.85
CA LEU A 30 0.73 -14.08 -1.48
C LEU A 30 0.98 -15.41 -0.77
N GLY A 31 1.49 -16.45 -1.44
CA GLY A 31 1.76 -17.75 -0.82
C GLY A 31 0.53 -18.39 -0.16
N GLU A 32 0.76 -19.18 0.88
CA GLU A 32 -0.32 -19.77 1.69
C GLU A 32 -1.19 -18.68 2.35
N ASP A 33 -2.48 -19.01 2.55
CA ASP A 33 -3.49 -18.10 3.10
C ASP A 33 -3.69 -16.79 2.29
N ALA A 34 -3.49 -16.85 0.96
CA ALA A 34 -3.63 -15.70 0.07
C ALA A 34 -4.93 -14.91 0.27
N THR A 35 -6.06 -15.59 0.48
CA THR A 35 -7.35 -14.97 0.77
C THR A 35 -7.32 -14.13 2.05
N ASN A 36 -6.70 -14.63 3.13
CA ASN A 36 -6.57 -13.88 4.39
C ASN A 36 -5.67 -12.65 4.19
N LYS A 37 -4.56 -12.80 3.46
CA LYS A 37 -3.66 -11.69 3.15
C LYS A 37 -4.32 -10.60 2.32
N ILE A 38 -5.18 -10.96 1.36
CA ILE A 38 -6.03 -10.00 0.64
C ILE A 38 -6.93 -9.24 1.61
N GLU A 39 -7.63 -9.91 2.52
CA GLU A 39 -8.51 -9.21 3.47
C GLU A 39 -7.73 -8.22 4.34
N LYS A 40 -6.53 -8.59 4.80
CA LYS A 40 -5.62 -7.68 5.51
C LYS A 40 -5.23 -6.47 4.66
N ILE A 41 -4.81 -6.68 3.42
CA ILE A 41 -4.47 -5.58 2.50
C ILE A 41 -5.67 -4.65 2.30
N LEU A 42 -6.85 -5.20 2.05
CA LEU A 42 -8.09 -4.43 1.89
C LEU A 42 -8.48 -3.68 3.16
N GLU A 43 -8.27 -4.24 4.35
CA GLU A 43 -8.52 -3.56 5.62
C GLU A 43 -7.69 -2.27 5.75
N VAL A 44 -6.39 -2.34 5.43
CA VAL A 44 -5.50 -1.18 5.47
C VAL A 44 -5.90 -0.15 4.42
N VAL A 45 -6.14 -0.59 3.18
CA VAL A 45 -6.60 0.29 2.08
C VAL A 45 -7.91 1.00 2.45
N LYS A 46 -8.91 0.26 2.98
CA LYS A 46 -10.18 0.84 3.47
C LYS A 46 -9.94 1.89 4.54
N THR A 47 -9.00 1.63 5.44
CA THR A 47 -8.74 2.55 6.55
C THR A 47 -8.11 3.83 6.04
N ILE A 48 -7.13 3.74 5.15
CA ILE A 48 -6.47 4.90 4.52
C ILE A 48 -7.48 5.78 3.75
N ILE A 49 -8.33 5.16 2.92
CA ILE A 49 -9.28 5.89 2.05
C ILE A 49 -10.31 6.71 2.84
N ARG A 50 -10.57 6.37 4.10
CA ARG A 50 -11.51 7.10 4.95
C ARG A 50 -11.01 8.47 5.39
N TYR A 51 -9.72 8.76 5.25
CA TYR A 51 -9.11 10.00 5.71
C TYR A 51 -8.69 10.88 4.53
N ASN A 52 -9.01 12.16 4.62
CA ASN A 52 -8.60 13.17 3.65
C ASN A 52 -7.16 13.65 3.98
N PRO A 53 -6.25 13.74 3.00
CA PRO A 53 -4.93 14.35 3.18
C PRO A 53 -4.94 15.75 3.84
N ASP A 54 -5.95 16.59 3.57
CA ASP A 54 -6.07 17.93 4.16
C ASP A 54 -6.42 17.91 5.66
N SER A 55 -6.92 16.78 6.15
CA SER A 55 -7.29 16.55 7.54
C SER A 55 -6.66 15.25 8.05
N TRP A 56 -5.40 15.04 7.70
CA TRP A 56 -4.66 13.82 8.04
C TRP A 56 -4.50 13.70 9.56
N PRO A 57 -4.79 12.54 10.16
CA PRO A 57 -4.52 12.29 11.59
C PRO A 57 -3.04 12.45 11.93
N ASP A 58 -2.77 12.81 13.19
CA ASP A 58 -1.41 12.81 13.74
C ASP A 58 -0.93 11.39 14.10
N ASP A 59 0.36 11.26 14.42
CA ASP A 59 1.01 9.97 14.72
C ASP A 59 0.30 9.20 15.85
N ALA A 60 -0.07 9.91 16.92
CA ALA A 60 -0.76 9.31 18.07
C ALA A 60 -2.17 8.81 17.70
N ALA A 61 -2.87 9.50 16.81
CA ALA A 61 -4.15 9.03 16.28
C ALA A 61 -3.95 7.78 15.40
N TRP A 62 -2.92 7.75 14.55
CA TRP A 62 -2.63 6.60 13.68
C TRP A 62 -2.34 5.31 14.45
N ASP A 63 -1.74 5.42 15.63
CA ASP A 63 -1.55 4.28 16.55
C ASP A 63 -2.86 3.57 16.90
N ASN A 64 -3.97 4.33 16.95
CA ASN A 64 -5.29 3.83 17.30
C ASN A 64 -6.16 3.49 16.07
N ILE A 65 -5.84 4.07 14.91
CA ILE A 65 -6.60 3.89 13.68
C ILE A 65 -6.08 2.69 12.87
N MET A 66 -4.76 2.49 12.79
CA MET A 66 -4.20 1.41 11.99
C MET A 66 -4.40 0.03 12.62
N PRO A 67 -4.68 -1.01 11.81
CA PRO A 67 -4.73 -2.38 12.30
C PRO A 67 -3.44 -2.76 13.04
N VAL A 68 -3.57 -3.37 14.23
CA VAL A 68 -2.41 -3.74 15.06
C VAL A 68 -1.40 -4.57 14.28
N TRP A 69 -1.87 -5.47 13.43
CA TRP A 69 -0.99 -6.37 12.66
C TRP A 69 -0.04 -5.61 11.72
N ILE A 70 -0.43 -4.45 11.16
CA ILE A 70 0.48 -3.71 10.25
C ILE A 70 1.51 -2.94 11.06
N GLN A 71 1.14 -2.44 12.24
CA GLN A 71 2.04 -1.79 13.17
C GLN A 71 3.11 -2.75 13.72
N GLU A 72 2.79 -4.04 13.84
CA GLU A 72 3.76 -5.09 14.22
C GLU A 72 4.74 -5.45 13.09
N LYS A 73 4.43 -5.08 11.84
CA LYS A 73 5.19 -5.45 10.64
C LYS A 73 6.02 -4.32 10.06
N ILE A 74 5.60 -3.08 10.28
CA ILE A 74 6.34 -1.87 9.92
C ILE A 74 6.83 -1.25 11.22
N PRO A 75 8.14 -1.25 11.51
CA PRO A 75 8.65 -0.82 12.80
C PRO A 75 8.47 0.68 13.02
N LYS A 76 8.12 1.04 14.26
CA LYS A 76 8.24 2.41 14.77
C LYS A 76 9.66 2.57 15.29
N LEU A 77 10.42 3.47 14.68
CA LEU A 77 11.82 3.69 15.02
C LEU A 77 11.99 5.10 15.54
N THR A 78 12.88 5.29 16.52
CA THR A 78 13.25 6.64 16.94
C THR A 78 14.12 7.32 15.87
N PRO A 79 14.22 8.66 15.87
CA PRO A 79 15.13 9.37 14.97
C PRO A 79 16.58 8.87 15.05
N GLU A 80 17.05 8.51 16.24
CA GLU A 80 18.40 7.96 16.46
C GLU A 80 18.56 6.58 15.83
N GLU A 81 17.56 5.71 15.94
CA GLU A 81 17.56 4.38 15.31
C GLU A 81 17.54 4.48 13.79
N CYS A 82 16.70 5.36 13.23
CA CYS A 82 16.67 5.67 11.81
C CYS A 82 18.05 6.17 11.33
N GLN A 83 18.64 7.13 12.04
CA GLN A 83 19.94 7.68 11.68
C GLN A 83 21.04 6.62 11.73
N LYS A 84 20.99 5.73 12.73
CA LYS A 84 21.92 4.62 12.84
C LYS A 84 21.82 3.67 11.66
N ILE A 85 20.61 3.25 11.29
CA ILE A 85 20.38 2.37 10.12
C ILE A 85 20.91 3.02 8.84
N LEU A 86 20.68 4.31 8.64
CA LEU A 86 21.18 5.05 7.47
C LEU A 86 22.70 5.15 7.44
N ASN A 87 23.35 5.32 8.60
CA ASN A 87 24.81 5.36 8.69
C ASN A 87 25.46 3.98 8.48
N ASP A 88 24.82 2.92 8.99
CA ASP A 88 25.32 1.55 8.92
C ASP A 88 25.05 0.89 7.55
N THR A 89 24.19 1.50 6.72
CA THR A 89 23.79 0.98 5.41
C THR A 89 24.40 1.81 4.28
N PRO A 90 25.14 1.20 3.33
CA PRO A 90 25.61 1.90 2.13
C PRO A 90 24.47 2.58 1.39
N ARG A 91 24.72 3.80 0.89
CA ARG A 91 23.68 4.68 0.30
C ARG A 91 22.94 4.01 -0.87
N GLU A 92 23.65 3.22 -1.65
CA GLU A 92 23.12 2.42 -2.77
C GLU A 92 22.11 1.33 -2.35
N LEU A 93 22.01 1.01 -1.06
CA LEU A 93 21.06 0.05 -0.50
C LEU A 93 19.93 0.72 0.29
N TRP A 94 19.91 2.06 0.39
CA TRP A 94 18.86 2.76 1.14
C TRP A 94 17.46 2.50 0.59
N ASN A 95 17.33 2.27 -0.72
CA ASN A 95 16.06 1.90 -1.36
C ASN A 95 15.55 0.51 -0.96
N LYS A 96 16.36 -0.30 -0.25
CA LYS A 96 15.99 -1.61 0.29
C LYS A 96 15.76 -1.59 1.80
N LEU A 97 15.96 -0.44 2.44
CA LEU A 97 15.70 -0.31 3.86
C LEU A 97 14.21 -0.48 4.14
N PRO A 98 13.85 -1.09 5.29
CA PRO A 98 12.46 -1.15 5.69
C PRO A 98 11.95 0.27 5.92
N TRP A 99 10.67 0.46 5.63
CA TRP A 99 10.00 1.68 6.03
C TRP A 99 9.89 1.76 7.55
N GLU A 100 10.08 2.96 8.06
CA GLU A 100 9.61 3.34 9.40
C GLU A 100 8.11 3.67 9.30
N PHE A 101 7.34 3.29 10.33
CA PHE A 101 5.88 3.35 10.32
C PHE A 101 5.30 4.75 10.05
N TYR A 102 5.74 5.79 10.75
CA TYR A 102 5.20 7.14 10.55
C TYR A 102 5.64 7.74 9.22
N SER A 103 6.86 7.45 8.78
CA SER A 103 7.37 7.80 7.46
C SER A 103 6.57 7.13 6.33
N TRP A 104 6.12 5.88 6.56
CA TRP A 104 5.22 5.18 5.64
C TRP A 104 3.82 5.81 5.62
N ILE A 105 3.27 6.18 6.79
CA ILE A 105 1.99 6.88 6.88
C ILE A 105 2.02 8.22 6.13
N ASP A 106 3.11 8.99 6.27
CA ASP A 106 3.29 10.24 5.52
C ASP A 106 3.36 9.99 4.00
N ALA A 107 4.06 8.94 3.58
CA ALA A 107 4.09 8.55 2.16
C ALA A 107 2.71 8.09 1.64
N ILE A 108 1.88 7.52 2.51
CA ILE A 108 0.50 7.12 2.19
C ILE A 108 -0.44 8.34 2.10
N ARG A 109 -0.24 9.38 2.91
CA ARG A 109 -0.99 10.65 2.78
C ARG A 109 -0.85 11.20 1.36
N ASP A 110 0.39 11.21 0.87
CA ASP A 110 0.77 11.78 -0.42
C ASP A 110 0.83 10.70 -1.53
N ARG A 111 -0.02 9.67 -1.43
CA ARG A 111 0.10 8.44 -2.24
C ARG A 111 -0.03 8.63 -3.75
N ALA A 112 -0.82 9.62 -4.18
CA ALA A 112 -1.10 9.94 -5.58
C ALA A 112 -1.57 8.76 -6.45
N TRP A 113 -2.13 7.71 -5.83
CA TRP A 113 -2.82 6.60 -6.49
C TRP A 113 -4.16 6.30 -5.80
N GLU A 114 -5.12 5.77 -6.53
CA GLU A 114 -6.39 5.22 -6.00
C GLU A 114 -6.47 3.72 -6.25
N TRP A 115 -7.08 3.00 -5.31
CA TRP A 115 -7.48 1.62 -5.53
C TRP A 115 -8.50 1.49 -6.66
N TRP A 116 -8.26 0.57 -7.59
CA TRP A 116 -9.23 0.16 -8.61
C TRP A 116 -9.87 -1.17 -8.25
N SER A 117 -9.08 -2.25 -8.29
CA SER A 117 -9.53 -3.63 -8.16
C SER A 117 -8.38 -4.55 -7.78
N TYR A 118 -8.69 -5.82 -7.56
CA TYR A 118 -7.70 -6.87 -7.51
C TYR A 118 -8.23 -8.15 -8.18
N LYS A 119 -7.32 -9.02 -8.60
CA LYS A 119 -7.62 -10.38 -9.01
C LYS A 119 -6.74 -11.35 -8.24
N LEU A 120 -7.32 -12.44 -7.75
CA LEU A 120 -6.59 -13.53 -7.11
C LEU A 120 -6.71 -14.79 -7.95
N ASP A 121 -5.58 -15.38 -8.32
CA ASP A 121 -5.48 -16.65 -9.05
C ASP A 121 -4.54 -17.60 -8.29
N GLY A 122 -5.13 -18.53 -7.54
CA GLY A 122 -4.40 -19.32 -6.54
C GLY A 122 -3.72 -18.42 -5.51
N ASN A 123 -2.39 -18.43 -5.50
CA ASN A 123 -1.58 -17.62 -4.59
C ASN A 123 -1.13 -16.30 -5.22
N ILE A 124 -1.40 -16.07 -6.51
CA ILE A 124 -0.94 -14.88 -7.21
C ILE A 124 -2.04 -13.83 -7.22
N ALA A 125 -1.74 -12.65 -6.67
CA ALA A 125 -2.62 -11.49 -6.70
C ALA A 125 -2.12 -10.46 -7.70
N LYS A 126 -3.05 -9.87 -8.46
CA LYS A 126 -2.84 -8.68 -9.27
C LYS A 126 -3.66 -7.54 -8.69
N PHE A 127 -2.98 -6.46 -8.32
CA PHE A 127 -3.58 -5.25 -7.79
C PHE A 127 -3.57 -4.17 -8.86
N TYR A 128 -4.68 -3.47 -8.99
CA TYR A 128 -4.87 -2.42 -9.99
C TYR A 128 -5.07 -1.09 -9.27
N LEU A 129 -4.21 -0.12 -9.55
CA LEU A 129 -4.25 1.21 -8.95
C LEU A 129 -4.34 2.28 -10.05
N ILE A 130 -5.28 3.21 -9.95
CA ILE A 130 -5.34 4.38 -10.83
C ILE A 130 -4.28 5.38 -10.37
N SER A 131 -3.51 5.94 -11.29
CA SER A 131 -2.64 7.07 -11.00
C SER A 131 -3.45 8.38 -11.02
N LEU A 132 -3.22 9.21 -10.01
CA LEU A 132 -3.84 10.53 -9.87
C LEU A 132 -2.87 11.64 -10.28
N GLU A 133 -1.66 11.61 -9.72
CA GLU A 133 -0.62 12.62 -9.89
C GLU A 133 0.78 11.96 -9.86
N ILE A 134 1.79 12.64 -10.40
CA ILE A 134 3.17 12.16 -10.42
C ILE A 134 4.00 13.01 -9.44
N PRO A 135 4.83 12.41 -8.56
CA PRO A 135 5.18 11.00 -8.49
C PRO A 135 4.22 10.17 -7.61
N GLU A 136 3.82 8.99 -8.11
CA GLU A 136 3.03 8.02 -7.37
C GLU A 136 3.88 7.30 -6.31
N ARG A 137 3.42 7.26 -5.05
CA ARG A 137 4.08 6.50 -3.98
C ARG A 137 3.68 5.03 -4.01
N ILE A 138 3.96 4.37 -5.14
CA ILE A 138 3.63 2.94 -5.34
C ILE A 138 4.37 2.05 -4.35
N ASN A 139 5.60 2.41 -3.99
CA ASN A 139 6.37 1.74 -2.96
C ASN A 139 5.69 1.74 -1.58
N ALA A 140 4.87 2.75 -1.26
CA ALA A 140 4.09 2.78 -0.03
C ALA A 140 2.95 1.74 -0.05
N PHE A 141 2.36 1.48 -1.22
CA PHE A 141 1.40 0.39 -1.38
C PHE A 141 2.07 -1.00 -1.35
N GLU A 142 3.21 -1.16 -2.02
CA GLU A 142 4.01 -2.39 -2.01
C GLU A 142 4.33 -2.82 -0.56
N GLN A 143 4.57 -1.84 0.34
CA GLN A 143 4.83 -2.11 1.75
C GLN A 143 3.65 -2.79 2.47
N ILE A 144 2.40 -2.53 2.07
CA ILE A 144 1.21 -3.21 2.62
C ILE A 144 1.24 -4.69 2.24
N ILE A 145 1.58 -4.99 0.98
CA ILE A 145 1.71 -6.35 0.48
C ILE A 145 2.83 -7.08 1.21
N ILE A 146 4.01 -6.45 1.34
CA ILE A 146 5.17 -7.02 2.03
C ILE A 146 4.84 -7.28 3.51
N ALA A 147 4.22 -6.33 4.20
CA ALA A 147 3.80 -6.46 5.60
C ALA A 147 2.79 -7.60 5.80
N SER A 148 1.92 -7.86 4.82
CA SER A 148 1.00 -9.01 4.85
C SER A 148 1.71 -10.37 4.69
N GLY A 149 3.01 -10.38 4.41
CA GLY A 149 3.80 -11.57 4.11
C GLY A 149 3.69 -12.00 2.64
N GLY A 150 3.36 -11.07 1.75
CA GLY A 150 3.41 -11.25 0.30
C GLY A 150 4.77 -10.84 -0.27
N ARG A 151 5.04 -11.26 -1.50
CA ARG A 151 6.27 -10.93 -2.24
C ARG A 151 5.91 -10.31 -3.58
N ILE A 152 6.40 -9.11 -3.85
CA ILE A 152 6.23 -8.46 -5.16
C ILE A 152 6.97 -9.26 -6.23
N ILE A 153 6.26 -9.62 -7.30
CA ILE A 153 6.79 -10.28 -8.48
C ILE A 153 7.15 -9.25 -9.54
N SER A 154 6.20 -8.36 -9.85
CA SER A 154 6.36 -7.37 -10.92
C SER A 154 5.51 -6.13 -10.65
N ARG A 155 5.91 -5.02 -11.27
CA ARG A 155 5.13 -3.78 -11.36
C ARG A 155 5.15 -3.30 -12.80
N ILE A 156 3.97 -3.02 -13.32
CA ILE A 156 3.78 -2.61 -14.70
C ILE A 156 3.00 -1.31 -14.67
N GLU A 157 3.59 -0.28 -15.26
CA GLU A 157 2.88 0.96 -15.55
C GLU A 157 1.99 0.71 -16.78
N SER A 158 0.69 0.83 -16.59
CA SER A 158 -0.32 0.62 -17.62
C SER A 158 -0.67 1.97 -18.24
N THR A 159 -0.19 2.19 -19.45
CA THR A 159 -0.71 3.24 -20.34
C THR A 159 -1.98 2.75 -21.04
N PRO A 160 -3.02 3.59 -21.18
CA PRO A 160 -4.21 3.23 -21.97
C PRO A 160 -3.88 2.95 -23.44
#